data_AF-A0A4V1RGH3-F1
#
_entry.id   AF-A0A4V1RGH3-F1
#
_cell.length_a   1.000
_cell.length_b   1.000
_cell.length_c   1.000
_cell.angle_alpha   90.00
_cell.angle_beta   90.00
_cell.angle_gamma   90.00
#
_symmetry.space_group_name_H-M   'P 1'
#
loop_
_entity.id
_entity.type
_entity.pdbx_description
1 polymer ?
#
loop_
_entity_poly.entity_id
_entity_poly.type
_entity_poly.pdbx_seq_one_letter_code
_entity_poly.pdbx_strand_id
1 'polypeptide(L)'
;MVFYVGCACNNLNSKKVSVFYNILFYSKLFDTILQLDAFPDSALQGESIGVFKKSVEKVGDYYIDYSIESAFRFTGPDQVIVVDEKTGKPQNKLQKTDGNGKPVIKNGEPVMIDDSDRFQPIILKRLAEVTIVD
;
A
#
# COMPACT_ATOMS: atom_id res chain seq x y z
N MET A 1 -2.54 0.12 15.86
CA MET A 1 -3.81 -0.65 15.92
C MET A 1 -4.29 -0.77 14.47
N VAL A 2 -4.61 -1.98 14.01
CA VAL A 2 -5.12 -2.22 12.64
C VAL A 2 -6.64 -2.27 12.72
N PHE A 3 -7.32 -1.53 11.84
CA PHE A 3 -8.77 -1.48 11.74
C PHE A 3 -9.20 -1.83 10.33
N TYR A 4 -10.34 -2.51 10.21
CA TYR A 4 -10.98 -2.82 8.93
C TYR A 4 -12.26 -2.02 8.86
N VAL A 5 -12.42 -1.24 7.80
CA VAL A 5 -13.66 -0.49 7.55
C VAL A 5 -14.27 -1.01 6.26
N GLY A 6 -15.43 -1.64 6.39
CA GLY A 6 -16.27 -2.03 5.26
C GLY A 6 -17.17 -0.87 4.85
N CYS A 7 -17.07 -0.43 3.61
CA CYS A 7 -17.96 0.54 3.00
C CYS A 7 -18.87 -0.15 1.99
N ALA A 8 -20.18 -0.02 2.18
CA ALA A 8 -21.17 -0.44 1.20
C ALA A 8 -21.41 0.69 0.19
N CYS A 9 -20.92 0.52 -1.03
CA CYS A 9 -21.22 1.42 -2.15
C CYS A 9 -22.51 0.96 -2.83
N ASN A 10 -23.54 1.79 -2.72
CA ASN A 10 -24.76 1.64 -3.52
C ASN A 10 -24.54 2.32 -4.88
N ASN A 11 -24.31 1.52 -5.93
CA ASN A 11 -24.22 2.07 -7.28
C ASN A 11 -25.65 2.35 -7.78
N LEU A 12 -25.97 3.62 -8.05
CA LEU A 12 -27.29 4.08 -8.49
C LEU A 12 -27.85 3.33 -9.71
N ASN A 13 -26.98 2.71 -10.51
CA ASN A 13 -27.33 1.96 -11.72
C ASN A 13 -27.41 0.43 -11.53
N SER A 14 -27.21 -0.09 -10.32
CA SER A 14 -27.21 -1.52 -10.00
C SER A 14 -28.17 -1.83 -8.85
N LYS A 15 -28.96 -2.90 -8.97
CA LYS A 15 -29.76 -3.42 -7.83
C LYS A 15 -28.92 -4.12 -6.76
N LYS A 16 -27.62 -4.34 -7.01
CA LYS A 16 -26.68 -4.98 -6.09
C LYS A 16 -25.80 -3.94 -5.41
N VAL A 17 -25.72 -4.02 -4.09
CA VAL A 17 -24.77 -3.28 -3.25
C VAL A 17 -23.39 -3.93 -3.40
N SER A 18 -22.37 -3.13 -3.69
CA SER A 18 -20.98 -3.58 -3.67
C SER A 18 -20.35 -3.19 -2.34
N VAL A 19 -19.79 -4.16 -1.63
CA VAL A 19 -19.05 -3.90 -0.39
C VAL A 19 -17.56 -3.89 -0.70
N PHE A 20 -16.85 -2.88 -0.20
CA PHE A 20 -15.41 -2.76 -0.26
C PHE A 20 -14.85 -2.64 1.14
N TYR A 21 -13.76 -3.34 1.43
CA TYR A 21 -13.03 -3.22 2.68
C TYR A 21 -11.79 -2.39 2.46
N ASN A 22 -11.51 -1.48 3.38
CA ASN A 22 -10.24 -0.80 3.49
C ASN A 22 -9.48 -1.35 4.71
N ILE A 23 -8.22 -1.67 4.53
CA ILE A 23 -7.29 -1.94 5.62
C ILE A 23 -6.73 -0.60 6.09
N LEU A 24 -6.96 -0.21 7.33
CA LEU A 24 -6.51 1.05 7.89
C LEU A 24 -5.56 0.83 9.06
N PHE A 25 -4.53 1.66 9.16
CA PHE A 25 -3.54 1.66 10.23
C PHE A 25 -3.40 3.06 10.83
N TYR A 26 -3.58 3.20 12.14
CA TYR A 26 -3.24 4.45 12.81
C TYR A 26 -1.74 4.51 13.11
N SER A 27 -1.05 5.45 12.47
CA SER A 27 0.36 5.74 12.71
C SER A 27 0.52 6.78 13.81
N LYS A 28 1.14 6.37 14.92
CA LYS A 28 1.55 7.30 15.99
C LYS A 28 2.64 8.27 15.55
N LEU A 29 3.49 7.88 14.58
CA LEU A 29 4.60 8.71 14.12
C LEU A 29 4.09 9.94 13.36
N PHE A 30 3.00 9.76 12.59
CA PHE A 30 2.42 10.81 11.76
C PHE A 30 1.10 11.34 12.29
N ASP A 31 0.65 10.83 13.44
CA ASP A 31 -0.64 11.13 14.05
C ASP A 31 -1.83 11.10 13.06
N THR A 32 -1.92 10.02 12.26
CA THR A 32 -2.93 9.91 11.21
C THR A 32 -3.32 8.46 10.91
N ILE A 33 -4.47 8.31 10.26
CA ILE A 33 -4.94 7.02 9.71
C ILE A 33 -4.39 6.88 8.29
N LEU A 34 -3.64 5.80 8.09
CA LEU A 34 -3.05 5.39 6.83
C LEU A 34 -3.88 4.27 6.23
N GLN A 35 -4.31 4.40 4.98
CA GLN A 35 -4.93 3.31 4.25
C GLN A 35 -3.84 2.40 3.70
N LEU A 36 -3.87 1.11 4.05
CA LEU A 36 -2.93 0.11 3.57
C LEU A 36 -3.40 -0.54 2.28
N ASP A 37 -4.65 -0.97 2.19
CA ASP A 37 -5.14 -1.62 0.98
C ASP A 37 -6.66 -1.45 0.88
N ALA A 38 -7.22 -1.68 -0.30
CA ALA A 38 -8.65 -1.77 -0.51
C ALA A 38 -9.00 -2.91 -1.47
N PHE A 39 -9.94 -3.75 -1.05
CA PHE A 39 -10.40 -4.89 -1.85
C PHE A 39 -11.92 -5.05 -1.76
N PRO A 40 -12.56 -5.56 -2.83
CA PRO A 40 -13.99 -5.86 -2.81
C PRO A 40 -14.27 -7.08 -1.93
N ASP A 41 -15.48 -7.16 -1.37
CA ASP A 41 -15.95 -8.31 -0.59
C ASP A 41 -15.84 -9.64 -1.37
N SER A 42 -15.95 -9.60 -2.70
CA SER A 42 -15.72 -10.78 -3.55
C SER A 42 -14.30 -11.35 -3.45
N ALA A 43 -13.30 -10.54 -3.09
CA ALA A 43 -11.93 -11.01 -2.90
C ALA A 43 -11.78 -11.92 -1.67
N LEU A 44 -12.75 -11.90 -0.74
CA LEU A 44 -12.77 -12.80 0.40
C LEU A 44 -13.03 -14.26 0.01
N GLN A 45 -13.64 -14.53 -1.16
CA GLN A 45 -13.99 -15.89 -1.62
C GLN A 45 -14.72 -16.75 -0.56
N GLY A 46 -15.49 -16.12 0.34
CA GLY A 46 -16.20 -16.79 1.45
C GLY A 46 -15.41 -16.90 2.75
N GLU A 47 -14.16 -16.44 2.80
CA GLU A 47 -13.39 -16.33 4.02
C GLU A 47 -13.77 -15.10 4.85
N SER A 48 -13.50 -15.15 6.16
CA SER A 48 -13.70 -13.98 7.01
C SER A 48 -12.63 -12.92 6.75
N ILE A 49 -12.98 -11.65 6.97
CA ILE A 49 -12.02 -10.52 7.01
C ILE A 49 -10.82 -10.77 7.95
N GLY A 50 -10.96 -11.71 8.89
CA GLY A 50 -9.89 -12.14 9.78
C GLY A 50 -8.66 -12.71 9.06
N VAL A 51 -8.75 -13.13 7.80
CA VAL A 51 -7.57 -13.59 7.04
C VAL A 51 -6.54 -12.46 6.87
N PHE A 52 -7.01 -11.23 6.66
CA PHE A 52 -6.16 -10.05 6.54
C PHE A 52 -5.61 -9.57 7.89
N LYS A 53 -6.15 -10.01 9.03
CA LYS A 53 -5.55 -9.71 10.35
C LYS A 53 -4.19 -10.35 10.53
N LYS A 54 -3.91 -11.40 9.76
CA LYS A 54 -2.64 -12.12 9.77
C LYS A 54 -1.75 -11.76 8.58
N SER A 55 -2.24 -10.97 7.62
CA SER A 55 -1.47 -10.66 6.42
C SER A 55 -0.43 -9.58 6.66
N VAL A 56 -0.61 -8.70 7.64
CA VAL A 56 0.33 -7.60 7.92
C VAL A 56 1.05 -7.82 9.25
N GLU A 57 2.37 -7.92 9.19
CA GLU A 57 3.27 -8.01 10.34
C GLU A 57 4.08 -6.72 10.48
N LYS A 58 4.31 -6.28 11.72
CA LYS A 58 5.23 -5.16 12.01
C LYS A 58 6.56 -5.71 12.48
N VAL A 59 7.65 -5.34 11.80
CA VAL A 59 9.02 -5.71 12.15
C VAL A 59 9.83 -4.44 12.39
N GLY A 60 10.11 -4.11 13.65
CA GLY A 60 10.85 -2.89 14.00
C GLY A 60 10.17 -1.61 13.52
N ASP A 61 10.78 -0.92 12.56
CA ASP A 61 10.31 0.33 11.95
C ASP A 61 9.59 0.13 10.60
N TYR A 62 9.44 -1.10 10.10
CA TYR A 62 8.78 -1.42 8.84
C TYR A 62 7.69 -2.49 9.00
N TYR A 63 7.02 -2.80 7.90
CA TYR A 63 5.88 -3.70 7.82
C TYR A 63 6.10 -4.72 6.69
N ILE A 64 5.58 -5.92 6.88
CA ILE A 64 5.51 -6.97 5.87
C ILE A 64 4.04 -7.23 5.61
N ASP A 65 3.61 -7.15 4.36
CA ASP A 65 2.28 -7.56 3.93
C ASP A 65 2.39 -8.79 3.03
N TYR A 66 2.05 -9.94 3.62
CA TYR A 66 2.05 -11.24 2.98
C TYR A 66 1.00 -11.36 1.88
N SER A 67 -0.03 -10.49 1.85
CA SER A 67 -1.06 -10.53 0.80
C SER A 67 -0.58 -9.96 -0.53
N ILE A 68 0.42 -9.06 -0.49
CA ILE A 68 1.04 -8.44 -1.66
C ILE A 68 2.53 -8.81 -1.77
N GLU A 69 2.97 -9.80 -1.00
CA GLU A 69 4.34 -10.33 -0.96
C GLU A 69 5.41 -9.22 -0.90
N SER A 70 5.15 -8.18 -0.10
CA SER A 70 5.99 -6.98 -0.07
C SER A 70 6.22 -6.46 1.35
N ALA A 71 7.42 -5.96 1.60
CA ALA A 71 7.74 -5.21 2.81
C ALA A 71 7.89 -3.72 2.51
N PHE A 72 7.41 -2.87 3.41
CA PHE A 72 7.41 -1.43 3.23
C PHE A 72 7.58 -0.66 4.54
N ARG A 73 8.05 0.57 4.42
CA ARG A 73 8.17 1.51 5.54
C ARG A 73 7.52 2.84 5.17
N PHE A 74 6.77 3.40 6.10
CA PHE A 74 6.23 4.75 5.94
C PHE A 74 7.34 5.79 6.15
N THR A 75 7.50 6.69 5.18
CA THR A 75 8.39 7.85 5.26
C THR A 75 7.62 9.16 5.43
N GLY A 76 6.29 9.11 5.26
CA GLY A 76 5.37 10.23 5.49
C GLY A 76 3.92 9.76 5.66
N PRO A 77 2.98 10.69 5.93
CA PRO A 77 1.54 10.42 6.03
C PRO A 77 0.91 9.79 4.77
N ASP A 78 1.56 9.97 3.64
CA ASP A 78 1.12 9.55 2.30
C ASP A 78 2.29 9.00 1.48
N GLN A 79 3.37 8.58 2.15
CA GLN A 79 4.58 8.09 1.51
C GLN A 79 5.04 6.78 2.14
N VAL A 80 5.26 5.78 1.28
CA VAL A 80 5.92 4.52 1.62
C VAL A 80 7.12 4.32 0.70
N ILE A 81 8.09 3.57 1.21
CA ILE A 81 9.13 2.95 0.40
C ILE A 81 9.06 1.45 0.56
N VAL A 82 9.36 0.71 -0.50
CA VAL A 82 9.61 -0.73 -0.42
C VAL A 82 10.95 -0.98 0.25
N VAL A 83 10.97 -1.93 1.17
CA VAL A 83 12.17 -2.36 1.87
C VAL A 83 12.37 -3.86 1.66
N ASP A 84 13.60 -4.31 1.83
CA ASP A 84 13.91 -5.73 1.90
C ASP A 84 13.28 -6.35 3.16
N GLU A 85 12.54 -7.45 2.99
CA GLU A 85 11.77 -8.09 4.07
C GLU A 85 12.64 -8.53 5.26
N LYS A 86 13.87 -8.95 5.00
CA LYS A 86 14.77 -9.51 6.01
C LYS A 86 15.58 -8.46 6.74
N THR A 87 15.95 -7.39 6.04
CA THR A 87 16.89 -6.38 6.53
C THR A 87 16.22 -5.05 6.87
N GLY A 88 15.00 -4.80 6.42
CA GLY A 88 14.29 -3.53 6.55
C GLY A 88 14.96 -2.37 5.80
N LYS A 89 16.00 -2.65 5.01
CA LYS A 89 16.74 -1.63 4.26
C LYS A 89 15.99 -1.29 2.98
N PRO A 90 16.01 -0.02 2.53
CA PRO A 90 15.50 0.34 1.22
C PRO A 90 16.10 -0.56 0.15
N GLN A 91 15.28 -1.07 -0.76
CA GLN A 91 15.79 -1.79 -1.91
C GLN A 91 16.66 -0.84 -2.75
N ASN A 92 17.83 -1.33 -3.18
CA ASN A 92 18.72 -0.53 -4.02
C ASN A 92 18.04 -0.32 -5.38
N LYS A 93 17.89 0.94 -5.79
CA LYS A 93 17.43 1.26 -7.13
C LYS A 93 18.50 0.83 -8.13
N LEU A 94 18.16 -0.09 -9.02
CA LEU A 94 19.08 -0.55 -10.05
C LEU A 94 18.84 0.26 -11.32
N GLN A 95 19.90 0.81 -11.91
CA GLN A 95 19.76 1.38 -13.26
C GLN A 95 19.59 0.23 -14.25
N LYS A 96 18.57 0.32 -15.10
CA LYS A 96 18.44 -0.59 -16.23
C LYS A 96 19.63 -0.39 -17.15
N THR A 97 20.38 -1.45 -17.40
CA THR A 97 21.47 -1.42 -18.39
C THR A 97 21.04 -2.08 -19.69
N ASP A 98 21.60 -1.64 -20.82
CA ASP A 98 21.51 -2.35 -22.09
C ASP A 98 22.42 -3.60 -22.11
N GLY A 99 22.40 -4.35 -23.20
CA GLY A 99 23.24 -5.56 -23.36
C GLY A 99 24.75 -5.30 -23.34
N ASN A 100 25.18 -4.04 -23.31
CA ASN A 100 26.58 -3.61 -23.24
C ASN A 100 26.93 -2.99 -21.88
N GLY A 101 26.02 -3.06 -20.89
CA GLY A 101 26.24 -2.54 -19.54
C GLY A 101 26.07 -1.03 -19.40
N LYS A 102 25.53 -0.32 -20.40
CA LYS A 102 25.28 1.14 -20.32
C LYS A 102 23.87 1.42 -19.80
N PRO A 103 23.66 2.48 -18.99
CA PRO A 103 22.33 2.85 -18.54
C PRO A 103 21.37 3.13 -19.71
N VAL A 104 20.18 2.55 -19.68
CA VAL A 104 19.08 2.86 -20.58
C VAL A 104 18.50 4.20 -20.16
N ILE A 105 18.56 5.19 -21.04
CA ILE A 105 18.00 6.53 -20.82
C ILE A 105 16.63 6.63 -21.49
N LYS A 106 15.63 7.17 -20.79
CA LYS A 106 14.32 7.52 -21.36
C LYS A 106 13.94 8.93 -20.91
N ASN A 107 13.58 9.79 -21.86
CA ASN A 107 13.26 11.21 -21.60
C ASN A 107 14.37 11.99 -20.87
N GLY A 108 15.64 11.64 -21.10
CA GLY A 108 16.78 12.29 -20.46
C GLY A 108 17.15 11.78 -19.06
N GLU A 109 16.36 10.85 -18.50
CA GLU A 109 16.65 10.23 -17.19
C GLU A 109 16.99 8.74 -17.33
N PRO A 110 17.88 8.18 -16.47
CA PRO A 110 18.10 6.75 -16.40
C PRO A 110 16.81 6.02 -16.03
N VAL A 111 16.50 4.97 -16.79
CA VAL A 111 15.41 4.05 -16.43
C VAL A 111 15.85 3.25 -15.22
N MET A 112 15.17 3.45 -14.10
CA MET A 112 15.38 2.68 -12.88
C MET A 112 14.53 1.40 -12.92
N ILE A 113 15.11 0.27 -12.55
CA ILE A 113 14.46 -0.99 -12.21
C ILE A 113 14.31 -1.02 -10.69
N ASP A 114 13.21 -1.59 -10.19
CA ASP A 114 12.90 -1.67 -8.76
C ASP A 114 12.92 -0.29 -8.08
N ASP A 115 12.41 0.71 -8.81
CA ASP A 115 12.26 2.08 -8.32
C ASP A 115 11.15 2.13 -7.28
N SER A 116 11.52 1.90 -6.02
CA SER A 116 10.63 1.91 -4.87
C SER A 116 9.90 3.25 -4.67
N ASP A 117 10.40 4.36 -5.24
CA ASP A 117 9.71 5.66 -5.21
C ASP A 117 8.58 5.75 -6.25
N ARG A 118 8.64 4.92 -7.31
CA ARG A 118 7.58 4.80 -8.33
C ARG A 118 6.65 3.62 -8.08
N PHE A 119 7.06 2.65 -7.27
CA PHE A 119 6.16 1.65 -6.72
C PHE A 119 5.27 2.32 -5.67
N GLN A 120 4.18 2.92 -6.16
CA GLN A 120 3.00 3.20 -5.36
C GLN A 120 2.08 2.00 -5.53
N PRO A 121 2.19 0.96 -4.68
CA PRO A 121 1.09 0.02 -4.58
C PRO A 121 -0.16 0.86 -4.22
N ILE A 122 -1.38 0.38 -4.45
CA ILE A 122 -2.62 1.13 -4.14
C ILE A 122 -2.84 1.16 -2.60
N ILE A 123 -1.75 1.40 -1.88
CA ILE A 123 -1.57 1.67 -0.48
C ILE A 123 -1.48 3.18 -0.40
N LEU A 124 -2.19 3.79 0.54
CA LEU A 124 -2.22 5.21 0.83
C LEU A 124 -3.04 6.08 -0.13
N LYS A 125 -4.24 5.63 -0.54
CA LYS A 125 -5.25 6.64 -0.90
C LYS A 125 -5.61 7.43 0.35
N ARG A 126 -5.26 8.71 0.38
CA ARG A 126 -5.69 9.64 1.42
C ARG A 126 -7.22 9.63 1.45
N LEU A 127 -7.80 9.24 2.59
CA LEU A 127 -9.22 9.53 2.85
C LEU A 127 -9.36 11.06 2.87
N ALA A 128 -10.41 11.59 2.27
CA ALA A 128 -10.64 13.03 2.27
C ALA A 128 -10.60 13.57 3.72
N GLU A 129 -9.95 14.71 3.93
CA GLU A 129 -10.01 15.39 5.22
C GLU A 129 -11.47 15.68 5.54
N VAL A 130 -11.99 15.11 6.63
CA VAL A 130 -13.32 15.45 7.13
C VAL A 130 -13.17 16.76 7.89
N THR A 131 -13.52 17.87 7.23
CA THR A 131 -13.71 19.13 7.92
C THR A 131 -15.03 19.05 8.69
N ILE A 132 -14.97 18.94 10.02
CA ILE A 132 -16.15 19.16 10.85
C ILE A 132 -16.39 20.67 10.83
N VAL A 133 -17.48 21.08 10.18
CA VAL A 133 -17.95 22.46 10.21
C VAL A 133 -18.92 22.55 11.39
N ASP A 134 -18.61 23.41 12.36
CA ASP A 134 -19.49 23.71 13.50
C ASP A 134 -20.82 24.34 13.07
#